data_AF-A0A1B6JMM0-F1
#
_entry.id   AF-A0A1B6JMM0-F1
#
_cell.length_a   1.000
_cell.length_b   1.000
_cell.length_c   1.000
_cell.angle_alpha   90.00
_cell.angle_beta   90.00
_cell.angle_gamma   90.00
#
_symmetry.space_group_name_H-M   'P 1'
#
loop_
_entity.id
_entity.type
_entity.pdbx_description
1 polymer ?
#
loop_
_entity_poly.entity_id
_entity_poly.type
_entity_poly.pdbx_seq_one_letter_code
_entity_poly.pdbx_strand_id
1 'polypeptide(L)'
;HVLSFKKCVLEQGRQLVESQQWGAVLEYIQMAWSYVRATPLWDNPPHNAARRQCFKSLAAQCMMALRQGCFSPEICEELYTKMESYTNDSEDFQTVLKVLDTLRKT
;
A
#
# COMPACT_ATOMS: atom_id res chain seq x y z
N HIS A 1 2.00 7.62 -20.36
CA HIS A 1 2.09 8.20 -19.00
C HIS A 1 1.63 7.23 -17.90
N VAL A 2 0.39 6.74 -17.89
CA VAL A 2 -0.12 5.85 -16.80
C VAL A 2 0.67 4.54 -16.67
N LEU A 3 1.09 3.91 -17.77
CA LEU A 3 1.91 2.69 -17.72
C LEU A 3 3.32 2.94 -17.16
N SER A 4 3.93 4.07 -17.49
CA SER A 4 5.23 4.48 -16.95
C SER A 4 5.14 4.79 -15.46
N PHE A 5 4.06 5.47 -15.04
CA PHE A 5 3.73 5.69 -13.63
C PHE A 5 3.60 4.37 -12.88
N LYS A 6 2.80 3.43 -13.41
CA LYS A 6 2.69 2.08 -12.83
C LYS A 6 4.05 1.42 -12.68
N LYS A 7 4.85 1.38 -13.74
CA LYS A 7 6.19 0.76 -13.71
C LYS A 7 7.06 1.39 -12.61
N CYS A 8 7.04 2.71 -12.49
CA CYS A 8 7.76 3.45 -11.45
C CYS A 8 7.29 3.05 -10.04
N VAL A 9 5.98 3.02 -9.80
CA VAL A 9 5.40 2.68 -8.49
C VAL A 9 5.80 1.27 -8.06
N LEU A 10 5.69 0.31 -8.98
CA LEU A 10 6.00 -1.09 -8.69
C LEU A 10 7.49 -1.31 -8.43
N GLU A 11 8.35 -0.70 -9.25
CA GLU A 11 9.80 -0.90 -9.17
C GLU A 11 10.41 -0.28 -7.91
N GLN A 12 10.03 0.94 -7.55
CA GLN A 12 10.51 1.57 -6.32
C GLN A 12 10.05 0.80 -5.08
N GLY A 13 8.79 0.36 -5.04
CA GLY A 13 8.28 -0.46 -3.94
C GLY A 13 9.02 -1.81 -3.83
N ARG A 14 9.32 -2.44 -4.97
CA ARG A 14 10.09 -3.69 -5.02
C ARG A 14 11.51 -3.51 -4.45
N GLN A 15 12.22 -2.45 -4.87
CA GLN A 15 13.57 -2.17 -4.39
C GLN A 15 13.61 -1.93 -2.88
N LEU A 16 12.63 -1.21 -2.32
CA LEU A 16 12.54 -0.99 -0.87
C LEU A 16 12.31 -2.30 -0.11
N VAL A 17 11.40 -3.15 -0.60
CA VAL A 17 11.16 -4.48 0.00
C VAL A 17 12.43 -5.34 -0.05
N GLU A 18 13.16 -5.33 -1.16
CA GLU A 18 14.41 -6.09 -1.31
C GLU A 18 15.52 -5.59 -0.38
N SER A 19 15.54 -4.30 -0.07
CA SER A 19 16.45 -3.70 0.91
C SER A 19 16.06 -3.96 2.39
N GLN A 20 14.88 -4.56 2.62
CA GLN A 20 14.32 -4.86 3.95
C GLN A 20 14.18 -3.65 4.87
N GLN A 21 14.14 -2.43 4.30
CA GLN A 21 13.92 -1.20 5.05
C GLN A 21 12.41 -1.03 5.31
N TRP A 22 11.85 -1.84 6.22
CA TRP A 22 10.40 -1.99 6.38
C TRP A 22 9.69 -0.67 6.75
N GLY A 23 10.31 0.20 7.56
CA GLY A 23 9.79 1.54 7.82
C GLY A 23 9.67 2.38 6.56
N ALA A 24 10.73 2.42 5.73
CA ALA A 24 10.74 3.12 4.46
C ALA A 24 9.73 2.52 3.46
N VAL A 25 9.49 1.20 3.49
CA VAL A 25 8.42 0.57 2.70
C VAL A 25 7.05 1.14 3.08
N LEU A 26 6.75 1.27 4.38
CA LEU A 26 5.46 1.82 4.84
C LEU A 26 5.29 3.31 4.50
N GLU A 27 6.34 4.11 4.66
CA GLU A 27 6.33 5.52 4.25
C GLU A 27 6.08 5.67 2.75
N TYR A 28 6.80 4.87 1.95
CA TYR A 28 6.62 4.84 0.51
C TYR A 28 5.21 4.42 0.11
N ILE A 29 4.62 3.41 0.76
CA ILE A 29 3.25 2.97 0.47
C ILE A 29 2.27 4.11 0.71
N GLN A 30 2.39 4.86 1.80
CA GLN A 30 1.49 5.98 2.09
C GLN A 30 1.58 7.07 1.02
N MET A 31 2.81 7.44 0.62
CA MET A 31 3.04 8.41 -0.44
C MET A 31 2.50 7.89 -1.78
N ALA A 32 2.91 6.70 -2.21
CA ALA A 32 2.51 6.11 -3.48
C ALA A 32 1.00 5.89 -3.57
N TRP A 33 0.35 5.47 -2.48
CA TRP A 33 -1.11 5.30 -2.43
C TRP A 33 -1.85 6.59 -2.75
N SER A 34 -1.38 7.73 -2.19
CA SER A 34 -1.97 9.04 -2.47
C SER A 34 -1.87 9.42 -3.96
N TYR A 35 -0.73 9.10 -4.61
CA TYR A 35 -0.57 9.33 -6.04
C TYR A 35 -1.40 8.40 -6.91
N VAL A 36 -1.50 7.13 -6.54
CA VAL A 36 -2.36 6.17 -7.24
C VAL A 36 -3.82 6.58 -7.10
N ARG A 37 -4.25 7.03 -5.92
CA ARG A 37 -5.61 7.56 -5.66
C ARG A 37 -5.93 8.76 -6.54
N ALA A 38 -4.96 9.64 -6.78
CA ALA A 38 -5.12 10.83 -7.61
C ALA A 38 -5.17 10.56 -9.12
N THR A 39 -4.88 9.34 -9.60
CA THR A 39 -5.02 9.05 -11.04
C THR A 39 -6.49 9.15 -11.48
N PRO A 40 -6.78 9.46 -12.76
CA PRO A 40 -8.15 9.47 -13.25
C PRO A 40 -8.82 8.10 -13.10
N LEU A 41 -10.09 8.11 -12.72
CA LEU A 41 -10.98 6.95 -12.81
C LEU A 41 -11.74 7.05 -14.13
N TRP A 42 -11.57 6.04 -14.98
CA TRP A 42 -12.18 6.01 -16.31
C TRP A 42 -13.47 5.19 -16.29
N ASP A 43 -14.47 5.57 -17.09
CA ASP A 43 -15.70 4.80 -17.21
C ASP A 43 -15.46 3.40 -17.79
N ASN A 44 -14.48 3.29 -18.71
CA ASN A 44 -14.10 2.01 -19.32
C ASN A 44 -13.20 1.18 -18.36
N PRO A 45 -13.70 0.07 -17.77
CA PRO A 45 -12.98 -0.64 -16.69
C PRO A 45 -11.56 -1.14 -17.04
N PRO A 46 -11.27 -1.60 -18.27
CA PRO A 46 -9.90 -1.85 -18.76
C PRO A 46 -8.91 -0.70 -18.56
N HIS A 47 -9.31 0.57 -18.71
CA HIS A 47 -8.39 1.70 -18.56
C HIS A 47 -7.91 1.89 -17.11
N ASN A 48 -8.67 1.37 -16.14
CA ASN A 48 -8.31 1.40 -14.71
C ASN A 48 -7.38 0.24 -14.29
N ALA A 49 -7.02 -0.66 -15.21
CA ALA A 49 -6.20 -1.84 -14.87
C ALA A 49 -4.85 -1.46 -14.24
N ALA A 50 -4.20 -0.41 -14.74
CA ALA A 50 -2.93 0.06 -14.18
C ALA A 50 -3.07 0.59 -12.75
N ARG A 51 -4.15 1.35 -12.47
CA ARG A 51 -4.49 1.85 -11.12
C ARG A 51 -4.72 0.68 -10.15
N ARG A 52 -5.56 -0.29 -10.54
CA ARG A 52 -5.84 -1.49 -9.72
C ARG A 52 -4.56 -2.29 -9.43
N GLN A 53 -3.69 -2.48 -10.44
CA GLN A 53 -2.42 -3.17 -10.26
C GLN A 53 -1.48 -2.46 -9.28
N CYS A 54 -1.47 -1.12 -9.26
CA CYS A 54 -0.69 -0.37 -8.26
C CYS A 54 -1.21 -0.63 -6.85
N PHE A 55 -2.51 -0.47 -6.60
CA PHE A 55 -3.08 -0.71 -5.27
C PHE A 55 -2.84 -2.13 -4.78
N LYS A 56 -3.07 -3.13 -5.64
CA LYS A 56 -2.81 -4.54 -5.31
C LYS A 56 -1.35 -4.77 -4.90
N SER A 57 -0.40 -4.20 -5.63
CA SER A 57 1.02 -4.35 -5.30
C SER A 57 1.39 -3.62 -4.02
N LEU A 58 0.90 -2.40 -3.80
CA LEU A 58 1.16 -1.63 -2.58
C LEU A 58 0.57 -2.35 -1.35
N ALA A 59 -0.62 -2.93 -1.46
CA ALA A 59 -1.23 -3.73 -0.40
C ALA A 59 -0.38 -4.96 -0.07
N ALA A 60 0.10 -5.68 -1.09
CA ALA A 60 0.97 -6.85 -0.90
C ALA A 60 2.31 -6.46 -0.24
N GLN A 61 2.93 -5.36 -0.66
CA GLN A 61 4.17 -4.85 -0.08
C GLN A 61 3.95 -4.38 1.36
N CYS A 62 2.80 -3.76 1.66
CA CYS A 62 2.42 -3.37 3.03
C CYS A 62 2.34 -4.59 3.93
N MET A 63 1.64 -5.63 3.47
CA MET A 63 1.53 -6.89 4.19
C MET A 63 2.89 -7.52 4.48
N MET A 64 3.81 -7.49 3.52
CA MET A 64 5.18 -7.99 3.72
C MET A 64 5.91 -7.17 4.79
N ALA A 65 5.86 -5.84 4.69
CA ALA A 65 6.51 -4.97 5.67
C ALA A 65 5.97 -5.20 7.08
N LEU A 66 4.65 -5.27 7.26
CA LEU A 66 4.03 -5.49 8.56
C LEU A 66 4.35 -6.86 9.18
N ARG A 67 4.52 -7.90 8.35
CA ARG A 67 4.84 -9.25 8.83
C ARG A 67 6.31 -9.45 9.15
N GLN A 68 7.20 -8.76 8.43
CA GLN A 68 8.65 -8.90 8.55
C GLN A 68 9.27 -7.82 9.44
N GLY A 69 8.60 -6.68 9.57
CA GLY A 69 9.01 -5.57 10.43
C GLY A 69 8.55 -5.78 11.87
N CYS A 70 9.39 -5.33 12.80
CA CYS A 70 9.03 -5.24 14.21
C CYS A 70 8.55 -3.82 14.49
N PHE A 71 7.24 -3.61 14.49
CA PHE A 71 6.61 -2.33 14.81
C PHE A 71 5.95 -2.42 16.18
N SER A 72 6.02 -1.33 16.95
CA SER A 72 5.32 -1.28 18.23
C SER A 72 3.81 -1.17 18.02
N PRO A 73 3.00 -1.51 19.04
CA PRO A 73 1.55 -1.37 18.97
C PRO A 73 1.11 0.06 18.68
N GLU A 74 1.82 1.06 19.22
CA GLU A 74 1.55 2.49 18.99
C GLU A 74 1.76 2.87 17.52
N ILE A 75 2.86 2.42 16.91
CA ILE A 75 3.10 2.62 15.46
C ILE A 75 2.01 1.92 14.65
N CYS A 76 1.61 0.71 15.04
CA CYS A 76 0.53 -0.02 14.36
C CYS A 76 -0.81 0.70 14.46
N GLU A 77 -1.11 1.36 15.58
CA GLU A 77 -2.33 2.17 15.72
C GLU A 77 -2.30 3.39 14.81
N GLU A 78 -1.18 4.13 14.76
CA GLU A 78 -1.03 5.28 13.85
C GLU A 78 -1.19 4.86 12.38
N LEU A 79 -0.59 3.74 11.99
CA LEU A 79 -0.74 3.16 10.65
C LEU A 79 -2.19 2.75 10.38
N TYR A 80 -2.87 2.14 11.35
CA TYR A 80 -4.27 1.75 11.23
C TYR A 80 -5.15 2.97 10.95
N THR A 81 -5.07 3.99 11.80
CA THR A 81 -5.87 5.23 11.65
C THR A 81 -5.65 5.87 10.28
N LYS A 82 -4.40 5.91 9.80
CA LYS A 82 -4.07 6.53 8.52
C LYS A 82 -4.54 5.72 7.32
N MET A 83 -4.43 4.39 7.41
CA MET A 83 -4.65 3.50 6.27
C MET A 83 -6.06 2.88 6.22
N GLU A 84 -6.92 3.09 7.23
CA GLU A 84 -8.30 2.60 7.22
C GLU A 84 -9.05 3.02 5.95
N SER A 85 -8.91 4.29 5.56
CA SER A 85 -9.54 4.87 4.36
C SER A 85 -9.09 4.23 3.04
N TYR A 86 -8.00 3.45 3.02
CA TYR A 86 -7.47 2.83 1.80
C TYR A 86 -8.39 1.72 1.30
N THR A 87 -9.20 1.14 2.18
CA THR A 87 -10.23 0.16 1.83
C THR A 87 -11.33 0.74 0.91
N ASN A 88 -11.50 2.07 0.89
CA ASN A 88 -12.40 2.75 -0.04
C ASN A 88 -11.84 2.77 -1.48
N ASP A 89 -10.52 2.67 -1.66
CA ASP A 89 -9.87 2.70 -2.97
C ASP A 89 -9.65 1.30 -3.56
N SER A 90 -9.44 0.31 -2.70
CA SER A 90 -9.10 -1.06 -3.10
C SER A 90 -9.45 -2.07 -2.00
N GLU A 91 -10.21 -3.09 -2.41
CA GLU A 91 -10.52 -4.24 -1.56
C GLU A 91 -9.28 -5.05 -1.14
N ASP A 92 -8.21 -5.01 -1.95
CA ASP A 92 -6.94 -5.70 -1.64
C ASP A 92 -6.34 -5.21 -0.30
N PHE A 93 -6.70 -4.00 0.15
CA PHE A 93 -6.20 -3.44 1.41
C PHE A 93 -6.94 -3.97 2.66
N GLN A 94 -8.10 -4.60 2.50
CA GLN A 94 -8.87 -5.11 3.64
C GLN A 94 -8.08 -6.13 4.48
N THR A 95 -7.30 -7.00 3.83
CA THR A 95 -6.47 -7.98 4.55
C THR A 95 -5.34 -7.30 5.32
N VAL A 96 -4.75 -6.24 4.76
CA VAL A 96 -3.72 -5.43 5.43
C VAL A 96 -4.28 -4.82 6.71
N LEU A 97 -5.48 -4.22 6.62
CA LEU A 97 -6.13 -3.59 7.75
C LEU A 97 -6.45 -4.58 8.88
N LYS A 98 -6.87 -5.81 8.54
CA LYS A 98 -7.09 -6.89 9.54
C LYS A 98 -5.80 -7.28 10.28
N VAL A 99 -4.67 -7.28 9.59
CA VAL A 99 -3.37 -7.57 10.21
C VAL A 99 -2.94 -6.43 11.13
N LEU A 100 -3.07 -5.17 10.67
CA LEU A 100 -2.83 -4.00 11.53
C LEU A 100 -3.70 -4.03 12.78
N ASP A 101 -4.98 -4.38 12.66
CA ASP A 101 -5.91 -4.49 13.80
C ASP A 101 -5.45 -5.52 14.84
N THR A 102 -4.77 -6.58 14.39
CA THR A 102 -4.21 -7.58 15.29
C THR A 102 -2.93 -7.05 15.96
N LEU A 103 -2.02 -6.48 15.17
CA LEU A 103 -0.73 -6.00 15.66
C LEU A 103 -0.86 -4.86 16.69
N ARG A 104 -1.83 -3.95 16.50
CA ARG A 104 -2.08 -2.85 17.45
C ARG A 104 -2.62 -3.29 18.82
N LYS A 105 -3.09 -4.53 18.95
CA LYS A 105 -3.65 -5.11 20.18
C LYS A 105 -2.67 -6.02 20.91
N THR A 106 -1.48 -6.23 20.34
CA THR A 106 -0.44 -7.12 20.88
C THR A 106 0.42 -6.36 21.87
#